data_AF-A0AAJ1EWQ8-F1
#
_entry.id   AF-A0AAJ1EWQ8-F1
#
_cell.length_a   1.000
_cell.length_b   1.000
_cell.length_c   1.000
_cell.angle_alpha   90.00
_cell.angle_beta   90.00
_cell.angle_gamma   90.00
#
_symmetry.space_group_name_H-M   'P 1'
#
loop_
_entity.id
_entity.type
_entity.pdbx_description
1 polymer ?
#
loop_
_entity_poly.entity_id
_entity_poly.type
_entity_poly.pdbx_seq_one_letter_code
_entity_poly.pdbx_strand_id
1 'polypeptide(L)' 'ECMSAGWQTSGSLKIIRMAFNLYCNGTPTVYEKEGVEGKLKECEHYTVEDLFCCEYAPYFWQAIQLRYPEYCGM' A
#
# COMPACT_ATOMS: atom_id res chain seq x y z
N GLU A 1 10.60 -9.65 -3.29
CA GLU A 1 10.12 -10.82 -4.06
C GLU A 1 8.68 -10.66 -4.54
N CYS A 2 7.68 -10.44 -3.66
CA CYS A 2 6.28 -10.30 -4.11
C CYS A 2 6.04 -9.06 -4.99
N MET A 3 6.59 -7.88 -4.63
CA MET A 3 6.42 -6.62 -5.38
C MET A 3 6.89 -6.70 -6.85
N SER A 4 7.80 -7.60 -7.16
CA SER A 4 8.40 -7.80 -8.48
C SER A 4 7.99 -9.14 -9.13
N ALA A 5 7.00 -9.83 -8.58
CA ALA A 5 6.58 -11.13 -9.08
C ALA A 5 5.87 -11.00 -10.44
N GLY A 6 6.08 -11.97 -11.34
CA GLY A 6 5.55 -11.91 -12.72
C GLY A 6 4.02 -11.94 -12.84
N TRP A 7 3.31 -12.27 -11.77
CA TRP A 7 1.84 -12.28 -11.71
C TRP A 7 1.23 -10.96 -11.21
N GLN A 8 2.06 -9.95 -10.88
CA GLN A 8 1.55 -8.68 -10.36
C GLN A 8 0.71 -7.92 -11.40
N THR A 9 -0.40 -7.37 -10.93
CA THR A 9 -1.24 -6.37 -11.61
C THR A 9 -1.20 -5.06 -10.84
N SER A 10 -1.70 -3.97 -11.44
CA SER A 10 -1.83 -2.68 -10.73
C SER A 10 -2.67 -2.80 -9.45
N GLY A 11 -3.72 -3.63 -9.47
CA GLY A 11 -4.58 -3.88 -8.31
C GLY A 11 -3.87 -4.67 -7.21
N SER A 12 -3.17 -5.76 -7.56
CA SER A 12 -2.46 -6.57 -6.56
C SER A 12 -1.29 -5.83 -5.91
N LEU A 13 -0.66 -4.90 -6.65
CA LEU A 13 0.35 -4.01 -6.08
C LEU A 13 -0.24 -3.08 -5.01
N LYS A 14 -1.45 -2.53 -5.21
CA LYS A 14 -2.14 -1.72 -4.19
C LYS A 14 -2.40 -2.53 -2.92
N ILE A 15 -2.84 -3.78 -3.05
CA ILE A 15 -3.05 -4.68 -1.90
C ILE A 15 -1.75 -4.90 -1.11
N ILE A 16 -0.66 -5.21 -1.81
CA ILE A 16 0.63 -5.48 -1.16
C ILE A 16 1.19 -4.22 -0.48
N ARG A 17 1.13 -3.07 -1.16
CA ARG A 17 1.53 -1.77 -0.61
C ARG A 17 0.75 -1.44 0.66
N MET A 18 -0.57 -1.62 0.63
CA MET A 18 -1.43 -1.43 1.79
C MET A 18 -1.02 -2.35 2.95
N ALA A 19 -0.76 -3.64 2.68
CA ALA A 19 -0.34 -4.59 3.72
C ALA A 19 1.00 -4.19 4.37
N PHE A 20 2.01 -3.84 3.57
CA PHE A 20 3.30 -3.38 4.11
C PHE A 20 3.18 -2.09 4.91
N ASN A 21 2.36 -1.15 4.44
CA ASN A 21 2.13 0.10 5.17
C ASN A 21 1.42 -0.17 6.50
N LEU A 22 0.35 -0.97 6.48
CA LEU A 22 -0.48 -1.25 7.66
C LEU A 22 0.26 -2.03 8.75
N TYR A 23 1.05 -3.04 8.37
CA TYR A 23 1.68 -3.96 9.33
C TYR A 23 3.13 -3.64 9.66
N CYS A 24 3.86 -3.00 8.74
CA CYS A 24 5.29 -2.74 8.89
C CYS A 24 5.64 -1.25 8.85
N ASN A 25 4.64 -0.36 8.67
CA ASN A 25 4.86 1.07 8.39
C ASN A 25 5.85 1.30 7.24
N GLY A 26 5.87 0.37 6.30
CA GLY A 26 6.87 0.29 5.24
C GLY A 26 6.35 0.83 3.92
N THR A 27 7.26 1.42 3.15
CA THR A 27 7.07 1.75 1.74
C THR A 27 8.11 0.97 0.93
N PRO A 28 7.90 -0.34 0.68
CA PRO A 28 8.84 -1.14 -0.08
C PRO A 28 9.12 -0.51 -1.46
N THR A 29 10.20 -0.91 -2.12
CA THR A 29 10.59 -0.43 -3.46
C THR A 29 10.92 1.06 -3.62
N VAL A 30 10.59 1.95 -2.66
CA VAL A 30 10.95 3.38 -2.72
C VAL A 30 12.47 3.56 -2.79
N TYR A 31 13.22 2.94 -1.88
CA TYR A 31 14.68 3.08 -1.85
C TYR A 31 15.41 2.36 -2.99
N GLU A 32 14.70 1.52 -3.75
CA GLU A 32 15.21 0.86 -4.94
C GLU A 32 15.14 1.78 -6.19
N LYS A 33 14.38 2.89 -6.12
CA LYS A 33 14.32 3.86 -7.21
C LYS A 33 15.54 4.78 -7.21
N GLU A 34 16.01 5.08 -8.42
CA GLU A 34 17.09 6.03 -8.65
C GLU A 34 16.58 7.48 -8.63
N GLY A 35 17.39 8.37 -8.08
CA GLY A 35 17.11 9.80 -8.01
C GLY A 35 15.97 10.18 -7.06
N VAL A 36 15.86 11.48 -6.80
CA VAL A 36 14.79 12.02 -5.94
C VAL A 36 13.43 11.88 -6.62
N GLU A 37 13.35 12.15 -7.91
CA GLU A 37 12.10 12.08 -8.68
C GLU A 37 11.51 10.67 -8.71
N GLY A 38 12.33 9.63 -8.95
CA GLY A 38 11.87 8.24 -8.96
C GLY A 38 11.35 7.80 -7.60
N LYS A 39 12.03 8.22 -6.52
CA LYS A 39 11.60 7.97 -5.14
C LYS A 39 10.27 8.65 -4.83
N LEU A 40 10.11 9.91 -5.23
CA LEU A 40 8.86 10.66 -5.03
C LEU A 40 7.69 10.00 -5.77
N LYS A 41 7.88 9.65 -7.05
CA LYS A 41 6.88 8.92 -7.84
C LYS A 41 6.49 7.58 -7.20
N GLU A 42 7.46 6.83 -6.67
CA GLU A 42 7.14 5.58 -5.98
C GLU A 42 6.42 5.82 -4.65
N CYS A 43 6.75 6.90 -3.92
CA CYS A 43 6.06 7.28 -2.69
C CYS A 43 4.58 7.66 -2.92
N GLU A 44 4.24 8.27 -4.06
CA GLU A 44 2.86 8.64 -4.40
C GLU A 44 1.91 7.43 -4.36
N HIS A 45 2.42 6.24 -4.65
CA HIS A 45 1.64 5.00 -4.61
C HIS A 45 1.23 4.51 -3.22
N TYR A 46 1.74 5.14 -2.17
CA TYR A 46 1.39 4.85 -0.78
C TYR A 46 0.44 5.87 -0.19
N THR A 47 0.06 6.89 -0.96
CA THR A 47 -0.93 7.88 -0.54
C THR A 47 -2.30 7.22 -0.40
N VAL A 48 -3.12 7.78 0.49
CA VAL A 48 -4.52 7.34 0.64
C VAL A 48 -5.27 7.44 -0.69
N GLU A 49 -5.02 8.50 -1.47
CA GLU A 49 -5.62 8.68 -2.78
C GLU A 49 -5.31 7.51 -3.72
N ASP A 50 -4.04 7.16 -3.93
CA ASP A 50 -3.71 6.07 -4.84
C ASP A 50 -4.13 4.70 -4.28
N LEU A 51 -3.93 4.43 -2.98
CA LEU A 51 -4.31 3.16 -2.38
C LEU A 51 -5.84 2.92 -2.44
N PHE A 52 -6.64 3.92 -2.09
CA PHE A 52 -8.11 3.78 -2.02
C PHE A 52 -8.81 4.03 -3.37
N CYS A 53 -8.10 4.51 -4.40
CA CYS A 53 -8.64 4.59 -5.77
C CYS A 53 -8.63 3.20 -6.45
N CYS A 54 -9.38 2.24 -5.88
CA CYS A 54 -9.62 0.93 -6.45
C CYS A 54 -10.82 0.22 -5.80
N GLU A 55 -11.26 -0.88 -6.41
CA GLU A 55 -12.35 -1.72 -5.88
C GLU A 55 -12.04 -2.37 -4.52
N TYR A 56 -10.77 -2.41 -4.11
CA TYR A 56 -10.35 -3.04 -2.85
C TYR A 56 -10.46 -2.12 -1.63
N ALA A 57 -10.76 -0.83 -1.83
CA ALA A 57 -10.86 0.15 -0.76
C ALA A 57 -11.73 -0.28 0.45
N PRO A 58 -12.92 -0.91 0.26
CA PRO A 58 -13.71 -1.40 1.39
C PRO A 58 -12.96 -2.43 2.25
N TYR A 59 -12.17 -3.31 1.62
CA TYR A 59 -11.40 -4.34 2.34
C TYR A 59 -10.18 -3.74 3.04
N PHE A 60 -9.57 -2.69 2.49
CA PHE A 60 -8.49 -1.96 3.15
C PHE A 60 -8.99 -1.28 4.42
N TRP A 61 -10.19 -0.69 4.38
CA TRP A 61 -10.82 -0.14 5.57
C TRP A 61 -11.12 -1.23 6.62
N GLN A 62 -11.70 -2.36 6.21
CA GLN A 62 -11.92 -3.49 7.12
C GLN A 62 -10.62 -3.98 7.75
N ALA A 63 -9.52 -4.05 6.99
CA ALA A 63 -8.22 -4.43 7.51
C ALA A 63 -7.69 -3.43 8.56
N ILE A 64 -7.88 -2.13 8.35
CA ILE A 64 -7.56 -1.09 9.35
C ILE A 64 -8.38 -1.33 10.63
N GLN A 65 -9.70 -1.52 10.49
CA GLN A 65 -10.59 -1.72 11.65
C GLN A 65 -10.21 -2.98 12.45
N LEU A 66 -9.84 -4.07 11.76
CA LEU A 66 -9.37 -5.30 12.41
C LEU A 66 -8.02 -5.09 13.11
N ARG A 67 -7.13 -4.26 12.55
CA ARG A 67 -5.79 -4.02 13.10
C ARG A 67 -5.79 -3.07 14.29
N TYR A 68 -6.71 -2.10 14.26
CA TYR A 68 -6.81 -0.96 15.18
C TYR A 68 -8.24 -0.80 15.72
N PRO A 69 -8.83 -1.84 16.32
CA PRO A 69 -10.23 -1.82 16.76
C PRO A 69 -10.52 -0.69 17.75
N GLU A 70 -9.55 -0.34 18.60
CA GLU A 70 -9.65 0.72 19.61
C GLU A 70 -9.87 2.12 19.04
N TYR A 71 -9.51 2.35 17.77
CA TYR A 71 -9.66 3.63 17.08
C TYR A 71 -10.86 3.67 16.12
N CYS A 72 -11.52 2.53 15.91
CA CYS A 72 -12.59 2.38 14.92
C CYS A 72 -13.98 2.19 15.52
N GLY A 73 -14.10 2.19 16.85
CA GLY A 73 -15.39 2.05 17.55
C GLY A 73 -16.05 0.69 17.34
N MET A 74 -15.24 -0.35 17.12
CA MET A 74 -15.67 -1.74 16.90
C MET A 74 -15.86 -2.48 18.22
#